data_AF-A0A6A2ZWI8-F1
#
_entry.id   AF-A0A6A2ZWI8-F1
#
_cell.length_a   1.000
_cell.length_b   1.000
_cell.length_c   1.000
_cell.angle_alpha   90.00
_cell.angle_beta   90.00
_cell.angle_gamma   90.00
#
_symmetry.space_group_name_H-M   'P 1'
#
loop_
_entity.id
_entity.type
_entity.pdbx_description
1 polymer ?
#
loop_
_entity_poly.entity_id
_entity_poly.type
_entity_poly.pdbx_seq_one_letter_code
_entity_poly.pdbx_strand_id
1 'polypeptide(L)'
;MASITSRQDHSVSQVPYMNARVFHDEFTYSFQVSPGPKFFRLYFYSTQYFGFDGIASFLSVTANHHLLLSNFSASLTLSGEYDQQASLFKEFMIPCLETEELNVIFSPSFNSSAFVNDIEVVSMFQSQVTTVVKGSVRYVYPEYYRRQQLIEKYDVYSIGVVLFEVLCARPSMIPGLPKDQVNLARGGKIFQATGNLENIMDPCLMGDISPVPTKIWGALPRVVFETWE
;
A
#
# COMPACT_ATOMS: atom_id res chain seq x y z
N MET A 1 18.49 25.99 0.74
CA MET A 1 17.80 27.20 1.25
C MET A 1 16.29 26.99 1.20
N ALA A 2 15.49 27.68 2.02
CA ALA A 2 14.03 27.64 1.89
C ALA A 2 13.59 28.56 0.74
N SER A 3 12.64 28.10 -0.09
CA SER A 3 12.03 28.88 -1.17
C SER A 3 10.51 28.73 -1.14
N ILE A 4 9.82 29.80 -1.54
CA ILE A 4 8.35 29.90 -1.54
C ILE A 4 7.87 29.68 -2.97
N THR A 5 6.71 29.02 -3.13
CA THR A 5 6.11 28.85 -4.46
C THR A 5 5.77 30.20 -5.11
N SER A 6 5.94 30.28 -6.43
CA SER A 6 5.49 31.43 -7.22
C SER A 6 3.98 31.41 -7.51
N ARG A 7 3.32 30.24 -7.38
CA ARG A 7 1.90 30.03 -7.66
C ARG A 7 1.28 28.96 -6.75
N GLN A 8 0.05 29.19 -6.31
CA GLN A 8 -0.76 28.16 -5.64
C GLN A 8 -1.73 27.55 -6.64
N ASP A 9 -1.74 26.22 -6.74
CA ASP A 9 -2.84 25.51 -7.39
C ASP A 9 -4.04 25.38 -6.43
N HIS A 10 -5.27 25.54 -6.92
CA HIS A 10 -6.48 25.47 -6.10
C HIS A 10 -6.69 24.12 -5.41
N SER A 11 -6.12 23.05 -5.97
CA SER A 11 -6.18 21.69 -5.41
C SER A 11 -5.16 21.45 -4.28
N VAL A 12 -4.21 22.36 -4.06
CA VAL A 12 -3.07 22.17 -3.15
C VAL A 12 -3.24 22.98 -1.86
N SER A 13 -3.14 22.30 -0.72
CA SER A 13 -3.22 22.92 0.60
C SER A 13 -1.98 23.76 0.91
N GLN A 14 -2.15 24.78 1.74
CA GLN A 14 -1.06 25.68 2.14
C GLN A 14 0.06 24.96 2.90
N VAL A 15 -0.32 24.13 3.87
CA VAL A 15 0.58 23.23 4.59
C VAL A 15 0.33 21.82 4.07
N PRO A 16 1.36 21.01 3.78
CA PRO A 16 2.80 21.32 3.88
C PRO A 16 3.47 21.92 2.63
N TYR A 17 2.72 22.28 1.58
CA TYR A 17 3.28 22.38 0.21
C TYR A 17 3.82 23.74 -0.23
N MET A 18 3.52 24.85 0.44
CA MET A 18 3.81 26.18 -0.13
C MET A 18 5.27 26.63 0.06
N ASN A 19 6.01 25.94 0.92
CA ASN A 19 7.43 26.15 1.13
C ASN A 19 8.18 24.88 0.72
N ALA A 20 9.34 25.04 0.08
CA ALA A 20 10.25 23.95 -0.22
C ALA A 20 11.64 24.26 0.35
N ARG A 21 12.33 23.25 0.87
CA ARG A 21 13.78 23.33 1.03
C ARG A 21 14.44 22.79 -0.22
N VAL A 22 15.34 23.58 -0.79
CA VAL A 22 16.10 23.26 -2.01
C VAL A 22 17.56 23.00 -1.66
N PHE A 23 18.14 21.98 -2.30
CA PHE A 23 19.52 21.53 -2.16
C PHE A 23 20.20 21.51 -3.53
N HIS A 24 21.34 22.17 -3.64
CA HIS A 24 22.17 22.18 -4.85
C HIS A 24 23.30 21.14 -4.79
N ASP A 25 23.65 20.73 -3.58
CA ASP A 25 24.58 19.66 -3.26
C ASP A 25 23.87 18.63 -2.38
N GLU A 26 24.53 17.51 -2.12
CA GLU A 26 24.04 16.50 -1.19
C GLU A 26 23.79 17.10 0.20
N PHE A 27 22.65 16.75 0.81
CA PHE A 27 22.27 17.22 2.14
C PHE A 27 21.69 16.09 2.98
N THR A 28 22.07 16.05 4.26
CA THR A 28 21.61 15.04 5.22
C THR A 28 20.73 15.67 6.31
N TYR A 29 19.57 15.07 6.55
CA TYR A 29 18.82 15.22 7.79
C TYR A 29 19.11 14.06 8.73
N SER A 30 19.23 14.35 10.02
CA SER A 30 19.40 13.35 11.07
C SER A 30 18.27 13.48 12.07
N PHE A 31 17.50 12.41 12.27
CA PHE A 31 16.38 12.38 13.20
C PHE A 31 16.67 11.44 14.37
N GLN A 32 16.53 11.96 15.59
CA GLN A 32 16.49 11.14 16.80
C GLN A 32 15.14 10.43 16.86
N VAL A 33 15.13 9.11 16.73
CA VAL A 33 13.91 8.31 16.71
C VAL A 33 14.01 7.15 17.68
N SER A 34 12.86 6.73 18.21
CA SER A 34 12.81 5.51 19.01
C SER A 34 13.13 4.29 18.15
N PRO A 35 13.59 3.17 18.73
CA PRO A 35 13.76 1.92 17.99
C PRO A 35 12.44 1.45 17.35
N GLY A 36 12.54 0.64 16.29
CA GLY A 36 11.41 0.04 15.59
C GLY A 36 11.04 0.73 14.26
N PRO A 37 10.02 0.21 13.55
CA PRO A 37 9.64 0.73 12.24
C PRO A 37 9.06 2.15 12.31
N LYS A 38 9.35 2.95 11.29
CA LYS A 38 8.85 4.32 11.10
C LYS A 38 8.11 4.43 9.79
N PHE A 39 6.94 5.07 9.80
CA PHE A 39 6.41 5.68 8.60
C PHE A 39 7.21 6.93 8.29
N PHE A 40 7.75 7.00 7.09
CA PHE A 40 8.53 8.12 6.59
C PHE A 40 7.84 8.68 5.36
N ARG A 41 7.36 9.92 5.43
CA ARG A 41 6.67 10.59 4.33
C ARG A 41 7.46 11.76 3.82
N LEU A 42 7.55 11.84 2.50
CA LEU A 42 8.14 12.95 1.76
C LEU A 42 7.04 13.65 0.96
N TYR A 43 6.89 14.95 1.17
CA TYR A 43 5.92 15.78 0.47
C TYR A 43 6.58 16.55 -0.65
N PHE A 44 5.97 16.50 -1.85
CA PHE A 44 6.45 17.18 -3.05
C PHE A 44 5.33 17.94 -3.73
N TYR A 45 5.56 19.21 -4.00
CA TYR A 45 4.72 20.06 -4.84
C TYR A 45 5.53 20.49 -6.05
N SER A 46 5.18 19.94 -7.21
CA SER A 46 5.91 20.13 -8.46
C SER A 46 5.48 21.44 -9.13
N THR A 47 6.15 22.53 -8.79
CA THR A 47 5.84 23.87 -9.30
C THR A 47 7.11 24.71 -9.44
N GLN A 48 6.96 25.92 -9.97
CA GLN A 48 8.02 26.92 -10.01
C GLN A 48 8.09 27.67 -8.67
N TYR A 49 9.23 27.62 -8.02
CA TYR A 49 9.54 28.37 -6.81
C TYR A 49 10.41 29.59 -7.17
N PHE A 50 10.50 30.57 -6.26
CA PHE A 50 11.41 31.69 -6.48
C PHE A 50 12.87 31.20 -6.56
N GLY A 51 13.49 31.37 -7.73
CA GLY A 51 14.87 30.96 -7.98
C GLY A 51 15.10 29.45 -8.15
N PHE A 52 14.04 28.64 -8.22
CA PHE A 52 14.14 27.19 -8.36
C PHE A 52 12.98 26.62 -9.19
N ASP A 53 13.30 25.83 -10.21
CA ASP A 53 12.31 25.12 -11.00
C ASP A 53 12.10 23.70 -10.45
N GLY A 54 11.05 23.52 -9.63
CA GLY A 54 10.69 22.22 -9.08
C GLY A 54 10.16 21.23 -10.12
N ILE A 55 9.76 21.70 -11.31
CA ILE A 55 9.25 20.86 -12.39
C ILE A 55 10.41 20.14 -13.08
N ALA A 56 11.56 20.80 -13.22
CA ALA A 56 12.78 20.26 -13.84
C ALA A 56 13.69 19.48 -12.86
N SER A 57 13.24 19.28 -11.62
CA SER A 57 14.04 18.65 -10.57
C SER A 57 14.12 17.13 -10.71
N PHE A 58 15.33 16.61 -10.54
CA PHE A 58 15.65 15.19 -10.39
C PHE A 58 16.54 14.98 -9.16
N LEU A 59 16.16 14.01 -8.32
CA LEU A 59 16.89 13.72 -7.09
C LEU A 59 16.85 12.24 -6.72
N SER A 60 17.78 11.83 -5.86
CA SER A 60 17.72 10.56 -5.16
C SER A 60 17.61 10.80 -3.66
N VAL A 61 16.94 9.88 -2.97
CA VAL A 61 16.79 9.92 -1.51
C VAL A 61 17.19 8.58 -0.94
N THR A 62 18.15 8.61 -0.02
CA THR A 62 18.60 7.43 0.73
C THR A 62 18.27 7.64 2.19
N ALA A 63 17.72 6.64 2.86
CA ALA A 63 17.55 6.65 4.30
C ALA A 63 18.32 5.48 4.92
N ASN A 64 19.29 5.79 5.79
CA ASN A 64 20.31 4.87 6.28
C ASN A 64 20.94 4.09 5.11
N HIS A 65 20.65 2.80 5.01
CA HIS A 65 21.19 1.90 3.99
C HIS A 65 20.20 1.60 2.85
N HIS A 66 19.07 2.28 2.80
CA HIS A 66 17.98 2.04 1.85
C HIS A 66 17.84 3.19 0.87
N LEU A 67 17.98 2.90 -0.43
CA LEU A 67 17.63 3.82 -1.49
C LEU A 67 16.10 3.86 -1.63
N LEU A 68 15.49 4.98 -1.24
CA LEU A 68 14.04 5.16 -1.27
C LEU A 68 13.56 5.67 -2.64
N LEU A 69 14.31 6.63 -3.19
CA LEU A 69 14.04 7.25 -4.48
C LEU A 69 15.33 7.32 -5.28
N SER A 70 15.27 7.00 -6.56
CA SER A 70 16.41 7.03 -7.49
C SER A 70 16.03 7.78 -8.75
N ASN A 71 16.80 8.82 -9.08
CA ASN A 71 16.54 9.71 -10.22
C ASN A 71 15.06 10.12 -10.34
N PHE A 72 14.46 10.44 -9.19
CA PHE A 72 13.04 10.73 -9.04
C PHE A 72 12.73 12.14 -9.53
N SER A 73 11.63 12.27 -10.28
CA SER A 73 11.03 13.54 -10.68
C SER A 73 9.57 13.57 -10.26
N ALA A 74 9.21 14.57 -9.46
CA ALA A 74 7.84 14.77 -9.00
C ALA A 74 6.89 15.12 -10.17
N SER A 75 7.34 15.96 -11.10
CA SER A 75 6.55 16.37 -12.26
C SER A 75 6.18 15.19 -13.16
N LEU A 76 7.16 14.33 -13.48
CA LEU A 76 6.93 13.14 -14.30
C LEU A 76 6.03 12.13 -13.59
N THR A 77 6.15 12.00 -12.27
CA THR A 77 5.29 11.11 -11.48
C THR A 77 3.83 11.55 -11.54
N LEU A 78 3.57 12.86 -11.39
CA LEU A 78 2.23 13.43 -11.46
C LEU A 78 1.64 13.40 -12.88
N SER A 79 2.47 13.51 -13.92
CA SER A 79 2.00 13.46 -15.31
C SER A 79 1.35 12.12 -15.71
N GLY A 80 1.65 11.05 -14.97
CA GLY A 80 1.03 9.73 -15.17
C GLY A 80 -0.27 9.53 -14.39
N GLU A 81 -0.67 10.47 -13.53
CA GLU A 81 -1.91 10.37 -12.76
C GLU A 81 -3.11 10.94 -13.54
N TYR A 82 -4.26 10.28 -13.41
CA TYR A 82 -5.49 10.63 -14.13
C TYR A 82 -6.14 11.92 -13.61
N ASP A 83 -5.94 12.22 -12.33
CA ASP A 83 -6.41 13.42 -11.66
C ASP A 83 -5.24 14.41 -11.72
N GLN A 84 -5.46 15.61 -12.28
CA GLN A 84 -4.44 16.65 -12.48
C GLN A 84 -3.90 17.21 -11.15
N GLN A 85 -3.31 16.36 -10.32
CA GLN A 85 -2.72 16.73 -9.05
C GLN A 85 -1.38 17.41 -9.31
N ALA A 86 -1.14 18.49 -8.60
CA ALA A 86 0.12 19.21 -8.68
C ALA A 86 1.09 18.84 -7.53
N SER A 87 0.59 18.10 -6.53
CA SER A 87 1.35 17.65 -5.36
C SER A 87 1.15 16.16 -5.11
N LEU A 88 2.15 15.51 -4.54
CA LEU A 88 2.08 14.13 -4.06
C LEU A 88 2.83 13.99 -2.74
N PHE A 89 2.62 12.85 -2.09
CA PHE A 89 3.54 12.35 -1.07
C PHE A 89 3.97 10.93 -1.38
N LYS A 90 5.16 10.55 -0.90
CA LYS A 90 5.65 9.17 -0.91
C LYS A 90 5.80 8.70 0.52
N GLU A 91 5.24 7.53 0.83
CA GLU A 91 5.32 6.89 2.14
C GLU A 91 6.20 5.64 2.07
N PHE A 92 7.09 5.50 3.05
CA PHE A 92 7.99 4.37 3.20
C PHE A 92 7.93 3.85 4.63
N MET A 93 8.23 2.56 4.82
CA MET A 93 8.48 1.98 6.13
C MET A 93 9.99 1.78 6.30
N ILE A 94 10.59 2.45 7.28
CA ILE A 94 12.03 2.39 7.54
C ILE A 94 12.28 1.65 8.86
N PRO A 95 13.02 0.53 8.86
CA PRO A 95 13.44 -0.12 10.10
C PRO A 95 14.52 0.73 10.77
N CYS A 96 14.28 1.19 12.00
CA CYS A 96 15.28 1.88 12.81
C CYS A 96 15.74 0.95 13.94
N LEU A 97 17.03 0.60 13.95
CA LEU A 97 17.63 -0.26 14.97
C LEU A 97 17.89 0.52 16.27
N GLU A 98 18.15 -0.18 17.37
CA GLU A 98 18.17 0.42 18.72
C GLU A 98 19.18 1.55 18.92
N THR A 99 20.25 1.58 18.12
CA THR A 99 21.36 2.53 18.27
C THR A 99 21.53 3.47 17.07
N GLU A 100 20.63 3.45 16.10
CA GLU A 100 20.76 4.23 14.87
C GLU A 100 19.87 5.47 14.86
N GLU A 101 20.48 6.63 14.57
CA GLU A 101 19.73 7.78 14.08
C GLU A 101 19.18 7.48 12.68
N LEU A 102 18.02 8.04 12.36
CA LEU A 102 17.52 8.01 11.00
C LEU A 102 18.19 9.12 10.19
N ASN A 103 19.15 8.75 9.35
CA ASN A 103 19.86 9.65 8.45
C ASN A 103 19.24 9.59 7.06
N VAL A 104 18.74 10.74 6.59
CA VAL A 104 18.10 10.87 5.26
C VAL A 104 18.92 11.80 4.40
N ILE A 105 19.45 11.27 3.31
CA ILE A 105 20.31 11.96 2.37
C ILE A 105 19.51 12.30 1.11
N PHE A 106 19.48 13.58 0.76
CA PHE A 106 18.95 14.08 -0.50
C PHE A 106 20.13 14.41 -1.42
N SER A 107 20.23 13.71 -2.54
CA SER A 107 21.30 13.90 -3.52
C SER A 107 20.70 14.39 -4.85
N PRO A 108 20.96 15.64 -5.26
CA PRO A 108 20.57 16.13 -6.58
C PRO A 108 21.19 15.28 -7.70
N SER A 109 20.45 15.04 -8.79
CA SER A 109 21.03 14.49 -10.01
C SER A 109 21.97 15.51 -10.67
N PHE A 110 22.84 15.04 -11.59
CA PHE A 110 23.78 15.90 -12.31
C PHE A 110 23.07 17.07 -13.00
N ASN A 111 23.57 18.31 -12.80
CA ASN A 111 22.96 19.55 -13.28
C ASN A 111 21.49 19.75 -12.85
N SER A 112 21.08 19.16 -11.74
CA SER A 112 19.75 19.35 -11.17
C SER A 112 19.83 19.93 -9.75
N SER A 113 18.70 20.01 -9.07
CA SER A 113 18.61 20.38 -7.66
C SER A 113 17.57 19.50 -7.01
N ALA A 114 17.83 19.07 -5.78
CA ALA A 114 16.88 18.31 -4.99
C ALA A 114 16.00 19.27 -4.18
N PHE A 115 14.78 18.85 -3.89
CA PHE A 115 13.92 19.61 -3.00
C PHE A 115 12.99 18.69 -2.22
N VAL A 116 12.45 19.23 -1.14
CA VAL A 116 11.36 18.61 -0.39
C VAL A 116 10.52 19.72 0.23
N ASN A 117 9.20 19.56 0.21
CA ASN A 117 8.30 20.52 0.86
C ASN A 117 8.24 20.27 2.36
N ASP A 118 8.08 19.01 2.74
CA ASP A 118 8.04 18.60 4.14
C ASP A 118 8.41 17.13 4.31
N ILE A 119 8.80 16.78 5.54
CA ILE A 119 9.20 15.44 5.95
C ILE A 119 8.43 15.08 7.23
N GLU A 120 7.70 13.98 7.19
CA GLU A 120 7.03 13.42 8.36
C GLU A 120 7.70 12.10 8.77
N VAL A 121 8.01 11.97 10.06
CA VAL A 121 8.55 10.73 10.65
C VAL A 121 7.64 10.30 11.80
N VAL A 122 6.98 9.15 11.67
CA VAL A 122 6.01 8.67 12.65
C VAL A 122 6.38 7.26 13.12
N SER A 123 6.48 7.08 14.43
CA SER A 123 6.62 5.76 15.03
C SER A 123 5.39 4.91 14.79
N MET A 124 5.60 3.71 14.21
CA MET A 124 4.53 2.74 14.09
C MET A 124 4.30 2.10 15.45
N PHE A 125 3.20 2.47 16.11
CA PHE A 125 2.71 1.68 17.25
C PHE A 125 2.26 0.32 16.72
N GLN A 126 2.87 -0.76 17.21
CA GLN A 126 2.55 -2.14 16.84
C GLN A 126 1.10 -2.57 17.15
N SER A 127 0.23 -1.69 17.67
CA SER A 127 -1.08 -2.08 18.19
C SER A 127 -2.31 -1.51 17.49
N GLN A 128 -2.23 -0.49 16.62
CA GLN A 128 -3.44 0.08 16.00
C GLN A 128 -3.21 0.64 14.59
N VAL A 129 -3.43 -0.22 13.59
CA VAL A 129 -3.73 0.23 12.23
C VAL A 129 -5.16 0.79 12.24
N THR A 130 -5.31 2.12 12.30
CA THR A 130 -6.60 2.82 12.25
C THR A 130 -6.93 3.33 10.83
N THR A 131 -6.55 2.58 9.79
CA THR A 131 -7.02 2.92 8.46
C THR A 131 -8.50 2.55 8.35
N VAL A 132 -9.33 3.50 7.91
CA VAL A 132 -10.70 3.17 7.50
C VAL A 132 -10.57 2.20 6.32
N VAL A 133 -10.82 0.92 6.58
CA VAL A 133 -10.69 -0.12 5.56
C VAL A 133 -11.67 0.16 4.43
N LYS A 134 -11.15 0.52 3.26
CA LYS A 134 -11.88 0.43 2.00
C LYS A 134 -11.83 -1.03 1.56
N GLY A 135 -12.93 -1.74 1.72
CA GLY A 135 -13.09 -3.12 1.25
C GLY A 135 -14.53 -3.40 0.85
N SER A 136 -14.72 -4.26 -0.14
CA SER A 136 -16.05 -4.76 -0.49
C SER A 136 -16.46 -5.82 0.54
N VAL A 137 -17.58 -5.58 1.23
CA VAL A 137 -18.15 -6.40 2.34
C VAL A 137 -18.04 -7.91 2.14
N ARG A 138 -18.14 -8.38 0.89
CA ARG A 138 -18.10 -9.79 0.50
C ARG A 138 -16.74 -10.49 0.65
N TYR A 139 -15.63 -9.75 0.74
CA TYR A 139 -14.27 -10.30 0.92
C TYR A 139 -13.71 -10.08 2.33
N VAL A 140 -14.47 -9.46 3.22
CA VAL A 140 -14.03 -9.10 4.56
C VAL A 140 -14.02 -10.33 5.46
N TYR A 141 -12.93 -10.55 6.19
CA TYR A 141 -12.84 -11.63 7.18
C TYR A 141 -13.88 -11.44 8.29
N PRO A 142 -14.68 -12.46 8.66
CA PRO A 142 -15.79 -12.28 9.60
C PRO A 142 -15.42 -11.66 10.97
N GLU A 143 -14.26 -12.01 11.52
CA GLU A 143 -13.81 -11.46 12.81
C GLU A 143 -13.30 -10.01 12.72
N TYR A 144 -13.03 -9.50 11.51
CA TYR A 144 -12.72 -8.07 11.33
C TYR A 144 -13.85 -7.19 11.86
N TYR A 145 -15.12 -7.56 11.61
CA TYR A 145 -16.29 -6.82 12.12
C TYR A 145 -16.37 -6.81 13.64
N ARG A 146 -15.86 -7.84 14.31
CA ARG A 146 -15.85 -7.91 15.78
C ARG A 146 -14.69 -7.16 16.40
N ARG A 147 -13.49 -7.33 15.85
CA ARG A 147 -12.26 -6.87 16.48
C ARG A 147 -11.84 -5.47 16.04
N GLN A 148 -12.28 -5.01 14.87
CA GLN A 148 -11.84 -3.77 14.23
C GLN A 148 -10.30 -3.60 14.19
N GLN A 149 -9.58 -4.73 14.14
CA GLN A 149 -8.12 -4.77 14.08
C GLN A 149 -7.68 -5.23 12.70
N LEU A 150 -6.84 -4.46 12.01
CA LEU A 150 -6.25 -4.95 10.77
C LEU A 150 -5.05 -5.84 11.09
N ILE A 151 -5.05 -7.06 10.56
CA ILE A 151 -3.88 -7.95 10.61
C ILE A 151 -3.66 -8.56 9.23
N GLU A 152 -2.40 -8.91 8.91
CA GLU A 152 -2.00 -9.52 7.61
C GLU A 152 -2.86 -10.74 7.24
N LYS A 153 -3.37 -11.46 8.25
CA LYS A 153 -4.25 -12.63 8.06
C LYS A 153 -5.55 -12.32 7.33
N TYR A 154 -6.04 -11.08 7.38
CA TYR A 154 -7.30 -10.71 6.74
C TYR A 154 -7.15 -10.53 5.23
N ASP A 155 -5.97 -10.09 4.78
CA ASP A 155 -5.63 -10.00 3.37
C ASP A 155 -5.53 -11.41 2.75
N VAL A 156 -4.96 -12.37 3.48
CA VAL A 156 -4.90 -13.80 3.09
C VAL A 156 -6.29 -14.42 2.95
N TYR A 157 -7.24 -14.05 3.79
CA TYR A 157 -8.63 -14.48 3.62
C TYR A 157 -9.24 -13.87 2.35
N SER A 158 -9.08 -12.56 2.14
CA SER A 158 -9.69 -11.86 1.00
C SER A 158 -9.19 -12.40 -0.35
N ILE A 159 -7.89 -12.69 -0.48
CA ILE A 159 -7.32 -13.33 -1.68
C ILE A 159 -7.84 -14.76 -1.85
N GLY A 160 -8.04 -15.49 -0.75
CA GLY A 160 -8.65 -16.82 -0.76
C GLY A 160 -10.08 -16.80 -1.31
N VAL A 161 -10.89 -15.81 -0.91
CA VAL A 161 -12.26 -15.64 -1.44
C VAL A 161 -12.24 -15.31 -2.94
N VAL A 162 -11.34 -14.44 -3.39
CA VAL A 162 -11.19 -14.12 -4.83
C VAL A 162 -10.79 -15.36 -5.63
N LEU A 163 -9.82 -16.13 -5.14
CA LEU A 163 -9.41 -17.37 -5.79
C LEU A 163 -10.58 -18.37 -5.86
N PHE A 164 -11.41 -18.43 -4.82
CA PHE A 164 -12.58 -19.29 -4.79
C PHE A 164 -13.70 -18.82 -5.75
N GLU A 165 -13.91 -17.52 -5.92
CA GLU A 165 -14.81 -16.98 -6.96
C GLU A 165 -14.37 -17.39 -8.37
N VAL A 166 -13.07 -17.29 -8.66
CA VAL A 166 -12.49 -17.66 -9.96
C VAL A 166 -12.67 -19.15 -10.23
N LEU A 167 -12.40 -20.01 -9.24
CA LEU A 167 -12.49 -21.47 -9.41
C LEU A 167 -13.94 -21.98 -9.51
N CYS A 168 -14.88 -21.33 -8.85
CA CYS A 168 -16.29 -21.72 -8.89
C CYS A 168 -17.04 -21.05 -10.03
N ALA A 169 -16.46 -20.03 -10.68
CA ALA A 169 -17.14 -19.09 -11.57
C ALA A 169 -18.46 -18.56 -10.98
N ARG A 170 -18.47 -18.33 -9.65
CA ARG A 170 -19.65 -17.90 -8.88
C ARG A 170 -19.35 -16.63 -8.09
N PRO A 171 -20.34 -15.75 -7.89
CA PRO A 171 -20.18 -14.60 -7.01
C PRO A 171 -19.86 -15.03 -5.57
N SER A 172 -19.01 -14.27 -4.88
CA SER A 172 -18.68 -14.46 -3.45
C SER A 172 -19.88 -14.28 -2.55
N MET A 173 -20.89 -13.52 -2.99
CA MET A 173 -22.16 -13.40 -2.32
C MET A 173 -23.31 -13.63 -3.30
N ILE A 174 -24.14 -14.64 -3.04
CA ILE A 174 -25.33 -14.95 -3.84
C ILE A 174 -26.57 -14.60 -3.00
N PRO A 175 -27.26 -13.49 -3.30
CA PRO A 175 -28.49 -13.11 -2.60
C PRO A 175 -29.57 -14.18 -2.79
N GLY A 176 -30.34 -14.48 -1.74
CA GLY A 176 -31.48 -15.41 -1.81
C GLY A 176 -31.17 -16.88 -1.47
N LEU A 177 -29.90 -17.23 -1.23
CA LEU A 177 -29.52 -18.53 -0.67
C LEU A 177 -29.74 -18.58 0.87
N PRO A 178 -29.77 -19.78 1.49
CA PRO A 178 -29.72 -19.91 2.94
C PRO A 178 -28.51 -19.16 3.52
N LYS A 179 -28.63 -18.53 4.70
CA LYS A 179 -27.60 -17.67 5.33
C LYS A 179 -26.18 -18.27 5.33
N ASP A 180 -26.09 -19.58 5.31
CA ASP A 180 -24.86 -20.36 5.38
C ASP A 180 -24.19 -20.57 4.02
N GLN A 181 -24.95 -20.41 2.93
CA GLN A 181 -24.53 -20.53 1.54
C GLN A 181 -24.48 -19.19 0.80
N VAL A 182 -25.05 -18.12 1.40
CA VAL A 182 -24.99 -16.75 0.85
C VAL A 182 -23.54 -16.30 0.66
N ASN A 183 -22.64 -16.65 1.59
CA ASN A 183 -21.22 -16.37 1.45
C ASN A 183 -20.51 -17.61 0.88
N LEU A 184 -19.89 -17.47 -0.29
CA LEU A 184 -19.25 -18.56 -1.01
C LEU A 184 -18.14 -19.23 -0.18
N ALA A 185 -17.39 -18.49 0.63
CA ALA A 185 -16.39 -19.06 1.53
C ALA A 185 -17.03 -19.87 2.66
N ARG A 186 -18.15 -19.39 3.24
CA ARG A 186 -18.91 -20.16 4.23
C ARG A 186 -19.52 -21.43 3.63
N GLY A 187 -20.06 -21.34 2.42
CA GLY A 187 -20.54 -22.49 1.66
C GLY A 187 -19.42 -23.49 1.36
N GLY A 188 -18.24 -23.00 0.97
CA GLY A 188 -17.04 -23.82 0.71
C GLY A 188 -16.64 -24.70 1.90
N LYS A 189 -16.72 -24.19 3.14
CA LYS A 189 -16.51 -24.99 4.36
C LYS A 189 -17.47 -26.18 4.45
N ILE A 190 -18.75 -25.97 4.12
CA ILE A 190 -19.79 -27.00 4.18
C ILE A 190 -19.55 -28.07 3.10
N PHE A 191 -19.21 -27.64 1.88
CA PHE A 191 -18.89 -28.56 0.79
C PHE A 191 -17.61 -29.36 1.07
N GLN A 192 -16.63 -28.76 1.75
CA GLN A 192 -15.43 -29.47 2.18
C GLN A 192 -15.76 -30.53 3.24
N ALA A 193 -16.49 -30.16 4.29
CA ALA A 193 -16.86 -31.06 5.37
C ALA A 193 -17.72 -32.24 4.89
N THR A 194 -18.46 -32.06 3.80
CA THR A 194 -19.30 -33.10 3.19
C THR A 194 -18.62 -33.88 2.05
N GLY A 195 -17.34 -33.57 1.74
CA GLY A 195 -16.60 -34.23 0.66
C GLY A 195 -17.09 -33.91 -0.75
N ASN A 196 -17.91 -32.87 -0.92
CA ASN A 196 -18.58 -32.51 -2.18
C ASN A 196 -17.96 -31.27 -2.84
N LEU A 197 -16.71 -30.94 -2.52
CA LEU A 197 -16.08 -29.71 -3.00
C LEU A 197 -16.04 -29.68 -4.54
N GLU A 198 -15.71 -30.80 -5.19
CA GLU A 198 -15.65 -30.94 -6.65
C GLU A 198 -16.94 -30.52 -7.40
N ASN A 199 -18.10 -30.61 -6.76
CA ASN A 199 -19.39 -30.23 -7.34
C ASN A 199 -19.63 -28.72 -7.41
N ILE A 200 -18.77 -27.91 -6.79
CA ILE A 200 -18.86 -26.44 -6.83
C ILE A 200 -17.95 -25.83 -7.89
N MET A 201 -16.97 -26.59 -8.40
CA MET A 201 -15.99 -26.10 -9.37
C MET A 201 -16.68 -25.82 -10.70
N ASP A 202 -16.21 -24.79 -11.40
CA ASP A 202 -16.68 -24.51 -12.76
C ASP A 202 -16.43 -25.73 -13.66
N PRO A 203 -17.46 -26.32 -14.27
CA PRO A 203 -17.31 -27.44 -15.21
C PRO A 203 -16.34 -27.13 -16.36
N CYS A 204 -16.22 -25.86 -16.77
CA CYS A 204 -15.30 -25.43 -17.83
C CYS A 204 -13.81 -25.56 -17.40
N LEU A 205 -13.52 -25.49 -16.10
CA LEU A 205 -12.17 -25.67 -15.55
C LEU A 205 -11.83 -27.15 -15.31
N MET A 206 -12.79 -28.07 -15.45
CA MET A 206 -12.61 -29.48 -15.12
C MET A 206 -11.89 -30.27 -16.24
N GLY A 207 -11.84 -29.73 -17.48
CA GLY A 207 -11.24 -30.38 -18.66
C GLY A 207 -9.88 -29.83 -19.11
N ASP A 208 -9.56 -28.57 -18.82
CA ASP A 208 -8.40 -27.87 -19.39
C ASP A 208 -7.18 -27.78 -18.44
N ILE A 209 -7.30 -28.26 -17.21
CA ILE A 209 -6.27 -28.03 -16.19
C ILE A 209 -5.46 -29.31 -15.93
N SER A 210 -4.19 -29.29 -16.36
CA SER A 210 -3.11 -30.24 -15.98
C SER A 210 -3.03 -30.47 -14.45
N PRO A 211 -2.35 -31.48 -13.86
CA PRO A 211 -2.57 -31.97 -12.47
C PRO A 211 -2.25 -31.01 -11.30
N VAL A 212 -2.07 -29.71 -11.54
CA VAL A 212 -1.90 -28.63 -10.56
C VAL A 212 -3.16 -28.30 -9.70
N PRO A 213 -4.42 -28.39 -10.17
CA PRO A 213 -5.58 -27.92 -9.43
C PRO A 213 -5.88 -28.82 -8.25
N THR A 214 -5.60 -30.13 -8.30
CA THR A 214 -5.78 -31.02 -7.14
C THR A 214 -4.86 -30.65 -5.96
N LYS A 215 -3.65 -30.15 -6.22
CA LYS A 215 -2.75 -29.65 -5.16
C LYS A 215 -3.20 -28.31 -4.60
N ILE A 216 -3.61 -27.38 -5.46
CA ILE A 216 -4.16 -26.08 -5.05
C ILE A 216 -5.47 -26.29 -4.28
N TRP A 217 -6.31 -27.21 -4.73
CA TRP A 217 -7.58 -27.59 -4.11
C TRP A 217 -7.42 -28.34 -2.79
N GLY A 218 -6.37 -29.15 -2.64
CA GLY A 218 -6.03 -29.74 -1.34
C GLY A 218 -5.50 -28.71 -0.34
N ALA A 219 -4.90 -27.61 -0.80
CA ALA A 219 -4.34 -26.55 0.04
C ALA A 219 -5.32 -25.42 0.34
N LEU A 220 -6.28 -25.14 -0.56
CA LEU A 220 -7.28 -24.08 -0.44
C LEU A 220 -8.08 -24.18 0.87
N PRO A 221 -8.56 -25.36 1.29
CA PRO A 221 -9.21 -25.49 2.57
C PRO A 221 -8.32 -25.20 3.76
N ARG A 222 -7.03 -25.53 3.68
CA ARG A 222 -6.09 -25.15 4.75
C ARG A 222 -5.94 -23.64 4.85
N VAL A 223 -5.87 -22.94 3.72
CA VAL A 223 -5.67 -21.48 3.66
C VAL A 223 -6.94 -20.70 4.02
N VAL A 224 -8.10 -21.15 3.55
CA VAL A 224 -9.39 -20.44 3.66
C VAL A 224 -10.22 -20.95 4.85
N PHE A 225 -10.09 -22.23 5.23
CA PHE A 225 -11.05 -22.90 6.12
C PHE A 225 -10.49 -23.46 7.43
N GLU A 226 -9.26 -24.01 7.47
CA GLU A 226 -8.77 -24.82 8.61
C GLU A 226 -7.68 -24.17 9.48
N THR A 227 -7.10 -23.02 9.13
CA THR A 227 -5.99 -22.45 9.91
C THR A 227 -6.37 -21.40 10.95
N TRP A 228 -7.66 -21.12 11.18
CA TRP A 228 -8.04 -19.87 11.84
C TRP A 228 -9.24 -19.95 12.80
N GLU A 229 -9.25 -20.94 13.69
CA GLU A 229 -9.92 -20.88 15.01
C GLU A 229 -8.88 -20.82 16.13
#